data_AF-U6L1C7-F1
#
_entry.id   AF-U6L1C7-F1
#
_cell.length_a   1.000
_cell.length_b   1.000
_cell.length_c   1.000
_cell.angle_alpha   90.00
_cell.angle_beta   90.00
_cell.angle_gamma   90.00
#
_symmetry.space_group_name_H-M   'P 1'
#
loop_
_entity.id
_entity.type
_entity.pdbx_description
1 polymer ?
#
loop_
_entity_poly.entity_id
_entity_poly.type
_entity_poly.pdbx_seq_one_letter_code
_entity_poly.pdbx_strand_id
1 'polypeptide(L)'
;PLGPPHSSSSSSSSSEWPSLQLRILRLSGGPSLHSRRGAAAAAAAAGCTYIATVDGTLIRSEGENQQMQLIEFASFKEQLQLRRLFLSPSGSHLVAAAANGVTVNPLRQRHGVPY
;
A
#
# COMPACT_ATOMS: atom_id res chain seq x y z
N PRO A 1 -62.46 0.10 -22.02
CA PRO A 1 -61.57 1.13 -21.42
C PRO A 1 -60.12 0.64 -21.41
N LEU A 2 -59.31 1.20 -22.30
CA LEU A 2 -57.86 0.98 -22.39
C LEU A 2 -57.18 1.72 -21.23
N GLY A 3 -56.45 1.00 -20.37
CA GLY A 3 -55.63 1.61 -19.31
C GLY A 3 -54.40 2.31 -19.91
N PRO A 4 -53.90 3.40 -19.29
CA PRO A 4 -52.75 4.12 -19.81
C PRO A 4 -51.47 3.26 -19.67
N PRO A 5 -50.51 3.34 -20.61
CA PRO A 5 -49.26 2.62 -20.50
C PRO A 5 -48.21 3.44 -19.73
N HIS A 6 -47.09 2.78 -19.45
CA HIS A 6 -45.75 3.27 -19.09
C HIS A 6 -45.57 4.18 -17.86
N SER A 7 -44.85 3.65 -16.88
CA SER A 7 -43.72 4.35 -16.27
C SER A 7 -42.61 3.31 -16.03
N SER A 8 -41.80 3.07 -17.06
CA SER A 8 -40.50 2.42 -16.89
C SER A 8 -39.63 3.39 -16.09
N SER A 9 -39.49 3.11 -14.80
CA SER A 9 -38.52 3.77 -13.93
C SER A 9 -37.11 3.47 -14.46
N SER A 10 -36.61 4.31 -15.35
CA SER A 10 -35.20 4.33 -15.71
C SER A 10 -34.44 4.74 -14.45
N SER A 11 -33.93 3.76 -13.72
CA SER A 11 -32.91 3.97 -12.71
C SER A 11 -31.72 4.59 -13.40
N SER A 12 -31.62 5.91 -13.33
CA SER A 12 -30.44 6.68 -13.68
C SER A 12 -29.31 6.18 -12.80
N SER A 13 -28.59 5.15 -13.26
CA SER A 13 -27.35 4.73 -12.62
C SER A 13 -26.37 5.85 -12.88
N SER A 14 -26.37 6.86 -11.99
CA SER A 14 -25.40 7.93 -11.95
C SER A 14 -24.05 7.25 -11.93
N SER A 15 -23.43 7.21 -13.11
CA SER A 15 -22.08 6.75 -13.31
C SER A 15 -21.21 7.85 -12.74
N GLU A 16 -21.17 7.96 -11.41
CA GLU A 16 -20.21 8.80 -10.72
C GLU A 16 -18.85 8.22 -11.07
N TRP A 17 -18.14 8.95 -11.92
CA TRP A 17 -16.79 8.60 -12.30
C TRP A 17 -15.99 8.50 -11.00
N PRO A 18 -15.16 7.46 -10.80
CA PRO A 18 -14.37 7.34 -9.59
C PRO A 18 -13.54 8.61 -9.43
N SER A 19 -13.86 9.39 -8.39
CA SER A 19 -13.12 10.62 -8.13
C SER A 19 -11.75 10.26 -7.57
N LEU A 20 -10.70 10.65 -8.29
CA LEU A 20 -9.34 10.48 -7.81
C LEU A 20 -9.15 11.43 -6.62
N GLN A 21 -9.19 10.89 -5.40
CA GLN A 21 -8.90 11.64 -4.19
C GLN A 21 -7.40 11.60 -3.92
N LEU A 22 -6.70 12.70 -4.18
CA LEU A 22 -5.33 12.87 -3.72
C LEU A 22 -5.34 12.98 -2.19
N ARG A 23 -4.61 12.08 -1.53
CA ARG A 23 -4.39 12.12 -0.08
C ARG A 23 -2.91 12.36 0.18
N ILE A 24 -2.60 13.35 1.01
CA ILE A 24 -1.24 13.60 1.47
C ILE A 24 -0.99 12.67 2.65
N LEU A 25 -0.13 11.68 2.45
CA LEU A 25 0.37 10.90 3.58
C LEU A 25 1.44 11.72 4.30
N ARG A 26 1.10 12.17 5.50
CA ARG A 26 2.10 12.70 6.43
C ARG A 26 2.72 11.53 7.18
N LEU A 27 3.95 11.75 7.58
CA LEU A 27 4.85 10.72 8.04
C LEU A 27 5.47 11.30 9.32
N SER A 28 4.87 10.99 10.47
CA SER A 28 5.27 11.49 11.79
C SER A 28 6.32 10.57 12.44
N GLY A 29 7.24 11.16 13.21
CA GLY A 29 8.13 10.40 14.11
C GLY A 29 9.33 9.70 13.48
N GLY A 30 9.78 10.09 12.28
CA GLY A 30 10.97 9.50 11.64
C GLY A 30 11.66 10.42 10.61
N PRO A 31 12.77 9.98 9.99
CA PRO A 31 13.44 10.71 8.93
C PRO A 31 12.50 10.96 7.77
N SER A 32 12.47 12.19 7.26
CA SER A 32 11.61 12.56 6.12
C SER A 32 11.91 11.70 4.90
N LEU A 33 10.93 11.47 4.01
CA LEU A 33 11.19 10.80 2.72
C LEU A 33 12.28 11.51 1.92
N HIS A 34 12.43 12.82 2.10
CA HIS A 34 13.47 13.60 1.45
C HIS A 34 14.88 13.14 1.87
N SER A 35 15.10 12.85 3.16
CA SER A 35 16.37 12.27 3.64
C SER A 35 16.65 10.88 3.06
N ARG A 36 15.61 10.16 2.63
CA ARG A 36 15.68 8.81 2.03
C ARG A 36 15.68 8.82 0.50
N ARG A 37 15.97 9.98 -0.10
CA ARG A 37 15.98 10.22 -1.56
C ARG A 37 14.61 10.02 -2.24
N GLY A 38 13.53 10.04 -1.47
CA GLY A 38 12.15 9.92 -1.95
C GLY A 38 11.57 8.52 -1.89
N ALA A 39 10.31 8.40 -2.33
CA ALA A 39 9.61 7.13 -2.47
C ALA A 39 9.86 6.54 -3.86
N ALA A 40 10.25 5.26 -3.91
CA ALA A 40 10.39 4.48 -5.13
C ALA A 40 9.08 3.75 -5.50
N ALA A 41 8.33 3.30 -4.49
CA ALA A 41 7.00 2.70 -4.67
C ALA A 41 6.17 2.83 -3.38
N ALA A 42 4.84 2.80 -3.53
CA ALA A 42 3.92 2.78 -2.40
C ALA A 42 2.74 1.86 -2.69
N ALA A 43 2.20 1.24 -1.65
CA ALA A 43 0.97 0.45 -1.72
C ALA A 43 0.15 0.68 -0.44
N ALA A 44 -1.17 0.85 -0.58
CA ALA A 44 -2.06 1.08 0.55
C ALA A 44 -3.33 0.23 0.43
N ALA A 45 -3.72 -0.41 1.52
CA ALA A 45 -4.94 -1.21 1.64
C ALA A 45 -5.32 -1.36 3.11
N ALA A 46 -6.62 -1.44 3.40
CA ALA A 46 -7.15 -1.70 4.74
C ALA A 46 -6.53 -0.82 5.87
N GLY A 47 -6.28 0.46 5.61
CA GLY A 47 -5.70 1.39 6.60
C GLY A 47 -4.20 1.21 6.86
N CYS A 48 -3.54 0.30 6.13
CA CYS A 48 -2.10 0.12 6.12
C CYS A 48 -1.50 0.74 4.85
N THR A 49 -0.36 1.42 4.98
CA THR A 49 0.44 1.91 3.87
C THR A 49 1.87 1.41 3.96
N TYR A 50 2.40 0.95 2.86
CA TYR A 50 3.79 0.56 2.69
C TYR A 50 4.47 1.49 1.70
N ILE A 51 5.68 1.93 2.03
CA ILE A 51 6.48 2.83 1.20
C ILE A 51 7.87 2.23 1.08
N ALA A 52 8.24 1.87 -0.14
CA ALA A 52 9.60 1.58 -0.51
C ALA A 52 10.30 2.89 -0.87
N THR A 53 11.40 3.21 -0.22
CA THR A 53 12.20 4.41 -0.50
C THR A 53 13.34 4.08 -1.46
N VAL A 54 13.92 5.12 -2.06
CA VAL A 54 15.02 4.98 -3.03
C VAL A 54 16.29 4.44 -2.37
N ASP A 55 16.51 4.75 -1.09
CA ASP A 55 17.59 4.15 -0.32
C ASP A 55 17.40 2.65 -0.04
N GLY A 56 16.25 2.05 -0.38
CA GLY A 56 15.98 0.62 -0.22
C GLY A 56 15.44 0.23 1.16
N THR A 57 15.01 1.21 1.97
CA THR A 57 14.23 0.94 3.17
C THR A 57 12.74 0.72 2.84
N LEU A 58 12.08 -0.13 3.63
CA LEU A 58 10.63 -0.34 3.54
C LEU A 58 9.99 0.20 4.82
N ILE A 59 9.06 1.13 4.67
CA ILE A 59 8.32 1.75 5.77
C ILE A 59 6.90 1.20 5.74
N ARG A 60 6.40 0.76 6.91
CA ARG A 60 4.98 0.50 7.15
C ARG A 60 4.41 1.62 8.01
N SER A 61 3.22 2.10 7.66
CA SER A 61 2.43 3.04 8.44
C SER A 61 1.01 2.49 8.59
N GLU A 62 0.47 2.53 9.81
CA GLU A 62 -0.86 2.00 10.15
C GLU A 62 -1.65 3.00 10.99
N GLY A 63 -2.94 3.11 10.70
CA GLY A 63 -3.90 3.91 11.47
C GLY A 63 -3.75 5.43 11.30
N GLU A 64 -4.63 6.18 11.99
CA GLU A 64 -4.62 7.66 11.97
C GLU A 64 -3.37 8.26 12.61
N ASN A 65 -2.78 7.57 13.59
CA ASN A 65 -1.59 8.05 14.30
C ASN A 65 -0.30 7.95 13.46
N GLN A 66 -0.38 7.38 12.25
CA GLN A 66 0.71 7.29 11.27
C GLN A 66 2.01 6.71 11.85
N GLN A 67 1.90 5.80 12.83
CA GLN A 67 3.06 5.21 13.48
C GLN A 67 3.90 4.46 12.44
N MET A 68 5.15 4.88 12.29
CA MET A 68 6.08 4.27 11.36
C MET A 68 6.76 3.06 11.96
N GLN A 69 6.86 2.02 11.14
CA GLN A 69 7.73 0.88 11.38
C GLN A 69 8.66 0.71 10.20
N LEU A 70 9.95 0.60 10.46
CA LEU A 70 10.93 0.18 9.47
C LEU A 70 10.96 -1.33 9.38
N ILE A 71 10.98 -1.83 8.15
CA ILE A 71 11.09 -3.24 7.84
C ILE A 71 12.46 -3.44 7.20
N GLU A 72 13.30 -4.22 7.90
CA GLU A 72 14.62 -4.59 7.45
C GLU A 72 14.62 -5.98 6.82
N PHE A 73 15.49 -6.19 5.84
CA PHE A 73 15.59 -7.45 5.11
C PHE A 73 16.85 -8.21 5.54
N ALA A 74 16.81 -8.83 6.72
CA ALA A 74 17.97 -9.51 7.32
C ALA A 74 18.64 -10.59 6.43
N SER A 75 17.89 -11.18 5.50
CA SER A 75 18.39 -12.23 4.59
C SER A 75 19.29 -11.72 3.46
N PHE A 76 19.39 -10.39 3.27
CA PHE A 76 20.14 -9.81 2.17
C PHE A 76 21.38 -9.09 2.71
N LYS A 77 22.56 -9.46 2.19
CA LYS A 77 23.83 -8.79 2.50
C LYS A 77 23.89 -7.37 1.92
N GLU A 78 23.12 -7.12 0.87
CA GLU A 78 23.03 -5.84 0.17
C GLU A 78 21.63 -5.25 0.28
N GLN A 79 21.56 -3.93 0.17
CA GLN A 79 20.31 -3.21 0.26
C GLN A 79 19.46 -3.41 -0.99
N LEU A 80 18.21 -3.86 -0.81
CA LEU A 80 17.30 -4.12 -1.91
C LEU A 80 16.67 -2.83 -2.44
N GLN A 81 16.95 -2.51 -3.70
CA GLN A 81 16.22 -1.44 -4.41
C GLN A 81 14.84 -1.92 -4.83
N LEU A 82 13.86 -1.76 -3.94
CA LEU A 82 12.46 -2.12 -4.22
C LEU A 82 11.84 -1.16 -5.25
N ARG A 83 11.19 -1.73 -6.27
CA ARG A 83 10.58 -0.97 -7.38
C ARG A 83 9.08 -1.13 -7.49
N ARG A 84 8.53 -2.25 -6.99
CA ARG A 84 7.09 -2.53 -7.04
C ARG A 84 6.64 -3.17 -5.74
N LEU A 85 5.47 -2.77 -5.26
CA LEU A 85 4.82 -3.29 -4.07
C LEU A 85 3.43 -3.79 -4.45
N PHE A 86 3.10 -5.01 -4.04
CA PHE A 86 1.82 -5.65 -4.27
C PHE A 86 1.22 -6.00 -2.92
N LEU A 87 0.21 -5.24 -2.51
CA LEU A 87 -0.48 -5.43 -1.24
C LEU A 87 -1.85 -6.06 -1.50
N SER A 88 -2.16 -7.13 -0.77
CA SER A 88 -3.49 -7.73 -0.81
C SER A 88 -4.55 -6.73 -0.35
N PRO A 89 -5.80 -6.79 -0.85
CA PRO A 89 -6.87 -5.89 -0.41
C PRO A 89 -7.12 -5.88 1.10
N SER A 90 -6.88 -7.02 1.77
CA SER A 90 -6.95 -7.18 3.23
C SER A 90 -5.80 -6.52 4.00
N GLY A 91 -4.74 -6.06 3.32
CA GLY A 91 -3.49 -5.59 3.94
C GLY A 91 -2.62 -6.69 4.55
N SER A 92 -3.02 -7.96 4.50
CA SER A 92 -2.35 -9.07 5.21
C SER A 92 -1.14 -9.67 4.48
N HIS A 93 -1.02 -9.47 3.18
CA HIS A 93 0.09 -9.99 2.38
C HIS A 93 0.70 -8.90 1.52
N LEU A 94 2.01 -8.74 1.66
CA LEU A 94 2.80 -7.85 0.83
C LEU A 94 3.83 -8.67 0.06
N VAL A 95 3.91 -8.45 -1.25
CA VAL A 95 5.04 -8.88 -2.07
C VAL A 95 5.75 -7.64 -2.58
N ALA A 96 7.06 -7.57 -2.37
CA ALA A 96 7.89 -6.49 -2.89
C ALA A 96 8.87 -7.05 -3.94
N ALA A 97 8.97 -6.40 -5.08
CA ALA A 97 9.89 -6.78 -6.15
C ALA A 97 11.02 -5.75 -6.26
N ALA A 98 12.25 -6.24 -6.21
CA ALA A 98 13.47 -5.46 -6.33
C ALA A 98 13.90 -5.29 -7.80
N ALA A 99 14.76 -4.30 -8.04
CA ALA A 99 15.30 -3.98 -9.37
C ALA A 99 16.11 -5.13 -9.99
N ASN A 100 16.73 -5.97 -9.16
CA ASN A 100 17.49 -7.15 -9.57
C ASN A 100 16.60 -8.39 -9.87
N GLY A 101 15.27 -8.23 -9.89
CA GLY A 101 14.33 -9.32 -10.16
C GLY A 101 13.96 -10.17 -8.94
N VAL A 102 14.59 -9.96 -7.78
CA VAL A 102 14.23 -10.67 -6.54
C VAL A 102 12.86 -10.21 -6.04
N THR A 103 12.06 -11.16 -5.55
CA THR A 103 10.80 -10.87 -4.84
C THR A 103 10.90 -11.29 -3.38
N VAL A 104 10.34 -10.49 -2.48
CA VAL A 104 10.37 -10.73 -1.03
C VAL A 104 8.97 -10.59 -0.44
N ASN A 105 8.69 -11.39 0.59
CA ASN A 105 7.46 -11.30 1.38
C ASN A 105 7.80 -10.83 2.81
N PRO A 106 7.80 -9.50 3.07
CA PRO A 106 8.20 -8.94 4.36
C PRO A 106 7.29 -9.36 5.53
N LEU A 107 6.03 -9.73 5.25
CA LEU A 107 5.05 -10.09 6.29
C LEU A 107 5.25 -11.50 6.87
N ARG A 108 6.11 -12.33 6.25
CA ARG A 108 6.37 -13.69 6.73
C ARG A 108 7.54 -13.83 7.71
N GLN A 109 8.21 -12.74 8.11
CA GLN A 109 9.26 -12.80 9.14
C GLN A 109 8.71 -12.87 10.59
N ARG A 110 7.53 -13.45 10.79
CA ARG A 110 7.12 -14.02 12.09
C ARG A 110 7.13 -15.54 11.99
N HIS A 111 8.31 -16.13 12.08
CA HIS A 111 8.45 -17.46 12.67
C HIS A 111 9.60 -17.41 13.67
N GLY A 112 9.24 -16.98 14.86
CA GLY A 112 10.08 -16.98 16.05
C GLY A 112 9.19 -17.21 17.26
N VAL A 113 8.43 -18.31 17.23
CA VAL A 113 7.96 -18.93 18.47
C VAL A 113 8.81 -20.19 18.63
N PRO A 114 9.86 -20.17 19.47
CA PRO A 114 10.29 -21.37 20.16
C PRO A 114 9.38 -21.60 21.38
N TYR A 115 9.21 -22.87 21.72
CA TYR A 115 8.32 -23.50 22.71
C TYR A 115 6.93 -23.86 22.16
#